data_AF-A0A961B0B2-F1
#
_entry.id   AF-A0A961B0B2-F1
#
_cell.length_a   1.000
_cell.length_b   1.000
_cell.length_c   1.000
_cell.angle_alpha   90.00
_cell.angle_beta   90.00
_cell.angle_gamma   90.00
#
_symmetry.space_group_name_H-M   'P 1'
#
loop_
_entity.id
_entity.type
_entity.pdbx_description
1 polymer ?
#
loop_
_entity_poly.entity_id
_entity_poly.type
_entity_poly.pdbx_seq_one_letter_code
_entity_poly.pdbx_strand_id
1 'polypeptide(L)'
;MTRLDRSGGTDSGGETPLRLVAGLGNPGREYARTRHNVGFEVLDRLAARRGLSWNREKKWKAEVARDGALVFVKPLTYMNLSGEAVAPVAAF
;
A
#
# COMPACT_ATOMS: atom_id res chain seq x y z
N MET A 1 33.90 -4.82 -26.65
CA MET A 1 32.46 -4.86 -26.98
C MET A 1 31.71 -4.28 -25.78
N THR A 2 31.46 -2.98 -25.90
CA THR A 2 30.67 -2.01 -25.13
C THR A 2 30.39 -2.26 -23.64
N ARG A 3 31.22 -1.59 -22.84
CA ARG A 3 30.92 -1.01 -21.52
C ARG A 3 29.65 -0.15 -21.66
N LEU A 4 28.65 -0.35 -20.80
CA LEU A 4 27.72 0.73 -20.44
C LEU A 4 27.89 0.99 -18.94
N ASP A 5 28.93 1.75 -18.67
CA ASP A 5 28.97 2.68 -17.56
C ASP A 5 27.69 3.51 -17.53
N ARG A 6 26.89 3.36 -16.48
CA ARG A 6 25.94 4.40 -16.06
C ARG A 6 26.55 5.10 -14.85
N SER A 7 27.49 5.99 -15.12
CA SER A 7 27.79 7.13 -14.25
C SER A 7 26.89 8.28 -14.67
N GLY A 8 26.12 8.82 -13.74
CA GLY A 8 25.42 10.09 -13.92
C GLY A 8 24.15 10.21 -13.09
N GLY A 9 24.26 10.82 -11.91
CA GLY A 9 23.13 11.19 -11.07
C GLY A 9 23.47 11.23 -9.59
N THR A 10 24.35 12.15 -9.19
CA THR A 10 24.35 12.66 -7.81
C THR A 10 23.05 13.43 -7.61
N ASP A 11 22.14 12.90 -6.81
CA ASP A 11 21.14 13.72 -6.11
C ASP A 11 21.25 13.38 -4.62
N SER A 12 21.80 14.36 -3.89
CA SER A 12 21.49 14.80 -2.51
C SER A 12 20.80 13.82 -1.57
N GLY A 13 21.24 13.77 -0.31
CA GLY A 13 20.54 13.14 0.82
C GLY A 13 19.17 13.75 1.14
N GLY A 14 18.22 13.62 0.21
CA GLY A 14 16.80 13.85 0.38
C GLY A 14 16.11 12.52 0.61
N GLU A 15 15.26 12.45 1.64
CA GLU A 15 14.45 11.27 1.92
C GLU A 15 13.69 10.83 0.66
N THR A 16 13.71 9.52 0.38
CA THR A 16 12.86 8.97 -0.66
C THR A 16 11.40 9.24 -0.26
N PRO A 17 10.60 9.93 -1.09
CA PRO A 17 9.24 10.29 -0.72
C PRO A 17 8.43 9.04 -0.42
N LEU A 18 7.58 9.13 0.60
CA LEU A 18 6.64 8.07 0.95
C LEU A 18 5.75 7.76 -0.26
N ARG A 19 5.69 6.48 -0.63
CA ARG A 19 4.88 5.99 -1.74
C ARG A 19 3.75 5.14 -1.17
N LEU A 20 2.53 5.40 -1.62
CA LEU A 20 1.34 4.74 -1.11
C LEU A 20 0.68 3.87 -2.20
N VAL A 21 0.35 2.63 -1.85
CA VAL A 21 -0.48 1.75 -2.67
C VAL A 21 -1.72 1.36 -1.86
N ALA A 22 -2.88 1.85 -2.28
CA ALA A 22 -4.16 1.54 -1.65
C ALA A 22 -4.89 0.43 -2.44
N GLY A 23 -5.28 -0.63 -1.76
CA GLY A 23 -6.16 -1.67 -2.30
C GLY A 23 -7.56 -1.39 -1.80
N LEU A 24 -8.49 -1.10 -2.71
CA LEU A 24 -9.88 -0.82 -2.34
C LEU A 24 -10.69 -2.12 -2.26
N GLY A 25 -11.68 -2.12 -1.38
CA GLY A 25 -12.57 -3.24 -1.10
C GLY A 25 -13.46 -2.95 0.10
N ASN A 26 -14.35 -3.89 0.43
CA ASN A 26 -15.14 -3.87 1.66
C ASN A 26 -14.60 -4.90 2.67
N PRO A 27 -14.51 -4.57 3.96
CA PRO A 27 -14.21 -5.53 5.01
C PRO A 27 -15.40 -6.47 5.24
N GLY A 28 -15.13 -7.71 5.67
CA GLY A 28 -16.17 -8.71 5.93
C GLY A 28 -16.06 -9.93 5.01
N ARG A 29 -16.46 -11.10 5.52
CA ARG A 29 -16.34 -12.38 4.78
C ARG A 29 -17.29 -12.43 3.58
N GLU A 30 -18.42 -11.74 3.68
CA GLU A 30 -19.44 -11.62 2.66
C GLU A 30 -18.94 -10.93 1.38
N TYR A 31 -17.91 -10.09 1.48
CA TYR A 31 -17.34 -9.36 0.32
C TYR A 31 -16.10 -10.01 -0.29
N ALA A 32 -15.52 -11.01 0.38
CA ALA A 32 -14.21 -11.59 0.06
C ALA A 32 -14.09 -12.22 -1.34
N ARG A 33 -15.21 -12.49 -2.03
CA ARG A 33 -15.24 -13.05 -3.40
C ARG A 33 -15.97 -12.16 -4.41
N THR A 34 -16.12 -10.88 -4.10
CA THR A 34 -16.74 -9.92 -5.01
C THR A 34 -15.66 -9.22 -5.84
N ARG A 35 -16.00 -8.83 -7.08
CA ARG A 35 -15.07 -8.06 -7.95
C ARG A 35 -14.61 -6.74 -7.30
N HIS A 36 -15.39 -6.21 -6.35
CA HIS A 36 -15.05 -5.00 -5.58
C HIS A 36 -13.87 -5.21 -4.62
N ASN A 37 -13.55 -6.44 -4.23
CA ASN A 37 -12.45 -6.75 -3.31
C ASN A 37 -11.13 -7.13 -4.01
N VAL A 38 -11.06 -7.01 -5.35
CA VAL A 38 -9.84 -7.34 -6.12
C VAL A 38 -8.63 -6.54 -5.63
N GLY A 39 -8.83 -5.31 -5.17
CA GLY A 39 -7.76 -4.48 -4.60
C GLY A 39 -7.13 -5.12 -3.35
N PHE A 40 -7.94 -5.68 -2.45
CA PHE A 40 -7.43 -6.39 -1.27
C PHE A 40 -6.70 -7.68 -1.68
N GLU A 41 -7.27 -8.46 -2.59
CA GLU A 41 -6.66 -9.72 -3.05
C GLU A 41 -5.28 -9.50 -3.69
N VAL A 42 -5.15 -8.45 -4.51
CA VAL A 42 -3.87 -8.08 -5.12
C VAL A 42 -2.85 -7.72 -4.05
N LEU A 43 -3.24 -6.91 -3.05
CA LEU A 43 -2.35 -6.52 -1.97
C LEU A 43 -1.95 -7.70 -1.08
N ASP A 44 -2.87 -8.59 -0.75
CA ASP A 44 -2.57 -9.78 0.05
C ASP A 44 -1.55 -10.68 -0.66
N ARG A 45 -1.71 -10.91 -1.97
CA ARG A 45 -0.75 -11.67 -2.78
C ARG A 45 0.61 -10.97 -2.86
N LEU A 46 0.62 -9.65 -3.00
CA LEU A 46 1.85 -8.87 -3.08
C LEU A 46 2.60 -8.87 -1.74
N ALA A 47 1.89 -8.67 -0.63
CA ALA A 47 2.44 -8.73 0.72
C ALA A 47 3.03 -10.12 1.01
N ALA A 48 2.30 -11.19 0.69
CA ALA A 48 2.79 -12.57 0.86
C ALA A 48 4.08 -12.85 0.07
N ARG A 49 4.16 -12.41 -1.21
CA ARG A 49 5.36 -12.56 -2.04
C ARG A 49 6.58 -11.78 -1.50
N ARG A 50 6.33 -10.71 -0.76
CA ARG A 50 7.36 -9.84 -0.17
C ARG A 50 7.64 -10.16 1.30
N GLY A 51 6.95 -11.14 1.90
CA GLY A 51 7.10 -11.47 3.32
C GLY A 51 6.60 -10.38 4.28
N LEU A 52 5.67 -9.53 3.83
CA LEU A 52 5.15 -8.43 4.63
C LEU A 52 4.00 -8.90 5.54
N SER A 53 3.91 -8.29 6.72
CA SER A 53 2.82 -8.55 7.68
C SER A 53 1.88 -7.34 7.75
N TRP A 54 0.58 -7.63 7.82
CA TRP A 54 -0.46 -6.63 7.99
C TRP A 54 -0.61 -6.26 9.48
N ASN A 55 -0.63 -4.96 9.77
CA ASN A 55 -0.92 -4.42 11.09
C ASN A 55 -2.22 -3.61 11.04
N ARG A 56 -3.09 -3.80 12.02
CA ARG A 56 -4.35 -3.06 12.10
C ARG A 56 -4.12 -1.71 12.76
N GLU A 57 -4.26 -0.64 11.98
CA GLU A 57 -4.11 0.74 12.41
C GLU A 57 -5.48 1.36 12.72
N LYS A 58 -5.83 1.44 14.01
CA LYS A 58 -7.15 1.96 14.45
C LYS A 58 -7.36 3.43 14.06
N LYS A 59 -6.32 4.26 14.17
CA LYS A 59 -6.38 5.70 13.83
C LYS A 59 -6.77 5.93 12.38
N TRP A 60 -6.29 5.07 11.49
CA TRP A 60 -6.53 5.16 10.05
C TRP A 60 -7.66 4.26 9.57
N LYS A 61 -8.29 3.49 10.47
CA LYS A 61 -9.32 2.51 10.13
C LYS A 61 -8.85 1.60 8.97
N ALA A 62 -7.62 1.08 9.03
CA ALA A 62 -7.02 0.33 7.93
C ALA A 62 -6.11 -0.83 8.40
N GLU A 63 -5.86 -1.78 7.52
CA GLU A 63 -4.68 -2.67 7.63
C GLU A 63 -3.53 -2.09 6.81
N VAL A 64 -2.34 -2.04 7.42
CA VAL A 64 -1.14 -1.44 6.83
C VAL A 64 0.02 -2.42 6.84
N ALA A 65 0.74 -2.47 5.73
CA ALA A 65 2.02 -3.14 5.60
C ALA A 65 3.04 -2.15 5.03
N ARG A 66 4.32 -2.30 5.40
CA ARG A 66 5.40 -1.38 4.99
C ARG A 66 6.56 -2.15 4.38
N ASP A 67 7.14 -1.59 3.31
CA ASP A 67 8.33 -2.08 2.63
C ASP A 67 9.25 -0.87 2.36
N GLY A 68 10.10 -0.54 3.33
CA GLY A 68 10.87 0.71 3.33
C GLY A 68 9.96 1.94 3.26
N ALA A 69 10.14 2.77 2.23
CA ALA A 69 9.32 3.97 1.98
C ALA A 69 7.98 3.68 1.28
N LEU A 70 7.69 2.40 0.94
CA LEU A 70 6.42 1.99 0.34
C LEU A 70 5.44 1.54 1.43
N VAL A 71 4.25 2.13 1.42
CA VAL A 71 3.16 1.80 2.34
C VAL A 71 2.02 1.18 1.55
N PHE A 72 1.55 0.02 2.01
CA PHE A 72 0.36 -0.64 1.49
C PHE A 72 -0.79 -0.44 2.46
N VAL A 73 -1.97 -0.09 1.95
CA VAL A 73 -3.16 0.20 2.78
C VAL A 73 -4.37 -0.55 2.25
N LYS A 74 -5.07 -1.26 3.15
CA LYS A 74 -6.41 -1.80 2.95
C LYS A 74 -7.38 -1.07 3.89
N PRO A 75 -8.22 -0.15 3.41
CA PRO A 75 -9.25 0.50 4.22
C PRO A 75 -10.17 -0.53 4.88
N LEU A 76 -10.42 -0.40 6.17
CA LEU A 76 -11.43 -1.18 6.90
C LEU A 76 -12.73 -0.39 7.06
N THR A 77 -12.96 0.58 6.18
CA THR A 77 -14.23 1.26 5.97
C THR A 77 -15.00 0.59 4.84
N TYR A 78 -16.28 0.92 4.67
CA TYR A 78 -16.96 0.59 3.41
C TYR A 78 -16.28 1.31 2.25
N MET A 79 -16.32 0.71 1.07
CA MET A 79 -15.60 1.14 -0.12
C MET A 79 -15.92 2.59 -0.51
N ASN A 80 -17.18 3.03 -0.34
CA ASN A 80 -17.59 4.42 -0.58
C ASN A 80 -16.96 5.42 0.41
N LEU A 81 -16.44 4.97 1.54
CA LEU A 81 -15.77 5.75 2.58
C LEU A 81 -14.26 5.46 2.66
N SER A 82 -13.67 4.88 1.61
CA SER A 82 -12.24 4.57 1.59
C SER A 82 -11.34 5.81 1.73
N GLY A 83 -11.82 6.98 1.28
CA GLY A 83 -11.09 8.25 1.42
C GLY A 83 -10.80 8.64 2.88
N GLU A 84 -11.68 8.30 3.82
CA GLU A 84 -11.47 8.56 5.25
C GLU A 84 -10.28 7.79 5.82
N ALA A 85 -9.98 6.62 5.26
CA ALA A 85 -8.88 5.76 5.70
C ALA A 85 -7.58 6.09 4.95
N VAL A 86 -7.66 6.39 3.65
CA VAL A 86 -6.49 6.61 2.79
C VAL A 86 -5.89 8.00 3.00
N ALA A 87 -6.70 9.05 3.12
CA ALA A 87 -6.21 10.43 3.19
C ALA A 87 -5.27 10.69 4.40
N PRO A 88 -5.57 10.21 5.62
CA PRO A 88 -4.66 10.37 6.76
C PRO A 88 -3.33 9.65 6.61
N VAL A 89 -3.24 8.62 5.75
CA VAL A 89 -1.99 7.90 5.46
C VAL A 89 -1.17 8.63 4.42
N ALA A 90 -1.82 9.23 3.42
CA ALA A 90 -1.15 10.01 2.39
C ALA A 90 -0.60 11.36 2.89
N ALA A 91 -1.16 11.89 3.98
CA ALA A 91 -0.77 13.17 4.58
C ALA A 91 0.29 13.04 5.69
N PHE A 92 0.81 11.83 5.94
CA PHE A 92 1.80 11.54 6.98
C PHE A 92 3.18 11.29 6.36
#